data_AF-A0A4Q1EP25-F1
#
_entry.id   AF-A0A4Q1EP25-F1
#
_cell.length_a   1.000
_cell.length_b   1.000
_cell.length_c   1.000
_cell.angle_alpha   90.00
_cell.angle_beta   90.00
_cell.angle_gamma   90.00
#
_symmetry.space_group_name_H-M   'P 1'
#
loop_
_entity.id
_entity.type
_entity.pdbx_description
1 polymer ?
#
loop_
_entity_poly.entity_id
_entity_poly.type
_entity_poly.pdbx_seq_one_letter_code
_entity_poly.pdbx_strand_id
1 'polypeptide(L)'
;MRKIIAGAFALSLCVVSCKKETKTESSLSTDTLATAAPKDSVVTKNDSVASPTSSASENIITKNVGKYPHDIKFFEDKSITERLKKLAGAQYDEMVKNFNVESPISSENEIYKLTGCKQHDCPGYATSIFYDAKNDNLNVSIDKNGKVTEFAEKGKIAVSESLKAK
;
A
#
# COMPACT_ATOMS: atom_id res chain seq x y z
N MET A 1 51.88 -14.35 -18.81
CA MET A 1 51.96 -14.34 -17.33
C MET A 1 51.00 -13.30 -16.77
N ARG A 2 49.84 -13.70 -16.24
CA ARG A 2 49.12 -12.98 -15.16
C ARG A 2 48.34 -14.00 -14.33
N LYS A 3 48.39 -13.77 -13.02
CA LYS A 3 48.27 -14.76 -11.95
C LYS A 3 46.82 -14.89 -11.46
N ILE A 4 46.55 -16.09 -10.95
CA ILE A 4 45.39 -16.57 -10.20
C ILE A 4 45.13 -15.64 -9.00
N ILE A 5 43.86 -15.35 -8.68
CA ILE A 5 43.44 -15.06 -7.31
C ILE A 5 42.21 -15.92 -7.00
N ALA A 6 42.49 -16.97 -6.23
CA ALA A 6 41.53 -17.85 -5.60
C ALA A 6 40.76 -17.10 -4.51
N GLY A 7 39.51 -17.53 -4.30
CA GLY A 7 38.62 -16.95 -3.32
C GLY A 7 39.01 -17.24 -1.87
N ALA A 8 38.38 -16.49 -0.99
CA ALA A 8 38.13 -16.85 0.40
C ALA A 8 36.79 -16.23 0.80
N PHE A 9 35.74 -17.04 0.76
CA PHE A 9 34.44 -16.76 1.35
C PHE A 9 34.60 -16.96 2.86
N ALA A 10 34.57 -15.88 3.64
CA ALA A 10 34.49 -15.96 5.10
C ALA A 10 33.13 -15.40 5.54
N LEU A 11 32.16 -16.30 5.73
CA LEU A 11 30.91 -16.03 6.42
C LEU A 11 31.21 -15.81 7.91
N SER A 12 31.01 -14.59 8.38
CA SER A 12 30.90 -14.30 9.82
C SER A 12 29.44 -14.02 10.16
N LEU A 13 28.84 -14.97 10.86
CA LEU A 13 27.52 -14.88 11.47
C LEU A 13 27.66 -14.20 12.84
N CYS A 14 27.12 -12.99 12.99
CA CYS A 14 26.85 -12.41 14.30
C CYS A 14 25.32 -12.36 14.49
N VAL A 15 24.80 -13.31 15.28
CA VAL A 15 23.43 -13.30 15.75
C VAL A 15 23.28 -12.26 16.86
N VAL A 16 22.42 -11.26 16.63
CA VAL A 16 22.03 -10.26 17.63
C VAL A 16 20.93 -10.87 18.49
N SER A 17 21.23 -11.13 19.75
CA SER A 17 20.26 -11.59 20.75
C SER A 17 19.51 -10.37 21.32
N CYS A 18 18.28 -10.13 20.86
CA CYS A 18 17.38 -9.15 21.45
C CYS A 18 16.83 -9.68 22.79
N LYS A 19 17.24 -9.01 23.87
CA LYS A 19 16.62 -9.13 25.19
C LYS A 19 15.13 -8.76 25.12
N LYS A 20 14.31 -9.71 25.53
CA LYS A 20 12.88 -9.58 25.84
C LYS A 20 12.74 -8.99 27.24
N GLU A 21 12.09 -7.85 27.37
CA GLU A 21 11.48 -7.39 28.63
C GLU A 21 10.08 -6.86 28.31
N THR A 22 9.10 -7.66 28.73
CA THR A 22 7.70 -7.32 28.85
C THR A 22 7.55 -6.35 30.03
N LYS A 23 6.90 -5.21 29.84
CA LYS A 23 6.20 -4.55 30.95
C LYS A 23 4.90 -3.89 30.46
N THR A 24 3.84 -4.65 30.66
CA THR A 24 2.50 -4.17 31.01
C THR A 24 2.59 -3.08 32.06
N GLU A 25 2.02 -1.91 31.79
CA GLU A 25 1.36 -1.14 32.83
C GLU A 25 0.20 -0.33 32.23
N SER A 26 -0.98 -0.88 32.48
CA SER A 26 -2.25 -0.17 32.48
C SER A 26 -2.19 0.93 33.53
N SER A 27 -2.49 2.17 33.14
CA SER A 27 -2.98 3.17 34.10
C SER A 27 -4.18 3.89 33.48
N LEU A 28 -5.33 3.36 33.85
CA LEU A 28 -6.60 4.05 33.91
C LEU A 28 -6.43 5.35 34.70
N SER A 29 -6.94 6.46 34.17
CA SER A 29 -7.47 7.58 34.94
C SER A 29 -8.47 8.32 34.04
N THR A 30 -9.72 7.89 34.15
CA THR A 30 -10.89 8.66 33.72
C THR A 30 -11.46 9.28 34.99
N ASP A 31 -11.36 10.59 35.13
CA ASP A 31 -12.37 11.38 35.83
C ASP A 31 -12.16 12.86 35.50
N THR A 32 -13.20 13.54 35.00
CA THR A 32 -13.69 14.81 35.55
C THR A 32 -14.81 15.31 34.65
N LEU A 33 -16.01 15.28 35.23
CA LEU A 33 -17.27 15.80 34.74
C LEU A 33 -17.39 17.29 35.15
N ALA A 34 -17.65 18.21 34.23
CA ALA A 34 -18.21 19.54 34.56
C ALA A 34 -18.84 20.26 33.34
N THR A 35 -20.17 20.14 33.28
CA THR A 35 -21.22 21.20 33.11
C THR A 35 -21.22 22.24 31.98
N ALA A 36 -22.45 22.61 31.63
CA ALA A 36 -22.96 23.28 30.44
C ALA A 36 -22.70 24.79 30.29
N ALA A 37 -22.79 25.31 29.05
CA ALA A 37 -23.84 26.24 28.59
C ALA A 37 -23.52 26.85 27.20
N PRO A 38 -24.54 27.30 26.43
CA PRO A 38 -24.48 27.50 24.98
C PRO A 38 -24.07 28.94 24.61
N LYS A 39 -23.51 29.11 23.41
CA LYS A 39 -23.45 30.42 22.75
C LYS A 39 -23.89 30.29 21.29
N ASP A 40 -25.07 30.82 21.05
CA ASP A 40 -25.54 31.29 19.75
C ASP A 40 -24.50 32.17 19.07
N SER A 41 -24.25 31.92 17.78
CA SER A 41 -23.91 32.97 16.82
C SER A 41 -24.23 32.50 15.41
N VAL A 42 -25.26 33.13 14.87
CA VAL A 42 -25.67 33.15 13.48
C VAL A 42 -24.56 33.78 12.63
N VAL A 43 -24.08 33.08 11.59
CA VAL A 43 -23.53 33.71 10.37
C VAL A 43 -23.94 32.89 9.14
N THR A 44 -25.00 33.39 8.51
CA THR A 44 -25.18 33.68 7.08
C THR A 44 -24.26 32.97 6.06
N LYS A 45 -24.92 32.12 5.26
CA LYS A 45 -24.86 32.00 3.79
C LYS A 45 -23.48 31.85 3.15
N ASN A 46 -23.23 30.64 2.65
CA ASN A 46 -22.67 30.51 1.31
C ASN A 46 -23.31 29.31 0.62
N ASP A 47 -24.31 29.58 -0.23
CA ASP A 47 -24.71 28.67 -1.31
C ASP A 47 -23.54 28.62 -2.31
N SER A 48 -22.48 27.89 -1.95
CA SER A 48 -21.64 27.30 -2.97
C SER A 48 -22.38 26.06 -3.43
N VAL A 49 -23.04 26.18 -4.58
CA VAL A 49 -23.29 25.04 -5.45
C VAL A 49 -21.92 24.41 -5.72
N ALA A 50 -21.53 23.50 -4.84
CA ALA A 50 -20.56 22.49 -5.16
C ALA A 50 -21.20 21.71 -6.31
N SER A 51 -20.64 21.91 -7.50
CA SER A 51 -20.74 20.92 -8.57
C SER A 51 -20.68 19.53 -7.94
N PRO A 52 -21.52 18.56 -8.34
CA PRO A 52 -21.42 17.23 -7.79
C PRO A 52 -20.03 16.72 -8.17
N THR A 53 -19.08 16.80 -7.23
CA THR A 53 -17.83 16.06 -7.29
C THR A 53 -18.30 14.64 -7.47
N SER A 54 -18.08 14.13 -8.69
CA SER A 54 -18.43 12.78 -9.12
C SER A 54 -18.35 11.88 -7.91
N SER A 55 -19.52 11.46 -7.43
CA SER A 55 -19.66 10.66 -6.22
C SER A 55 -18.71 9.49 -6.40
N ALA A 56 -17.54 9.60 -5.76
CA ALA A 56 -16.50 8.61 -5.83
C ALA A 56 -17.15 7.35 -5.30
N SER A 57 -17.57 6.49 -6.21
CA SER A 57 -17.92 5.11 -5.92
C SER A 57 -16.81 4.62 -5.00
N GLU A 58 -17.20 4.34 -3.77
CA GLU A 58 -16.32 4.22 -2.62
C GLU A 58 -15.22 3.19 -2.91
N ASN A 59 -14.05 3.66 -3.35
CA ASN A 59 -12.99 2.78 -3.84
C ASN A 59 -12.37 2.03 -2.64
N ILE A 60 -12.26 0.71 -2.76
CA ILE A 60 -11.77 -0.15 -1.68
C ILE A 60 -10.33 0.21 -1.26
N ILE A 61 -9.52 0.82 -2.11
CA ILE A 61 -8.16 1.25 -1.80
C ILE A 61 -8.19 2.54 -0.95
N THR A 62 -8.97 3.54 -1.35
CA THR A 62 -8.93 4.87 -0.72
C THR A 62 -9.46 4.88 0.71
N LYS A 63 -10.36 3.95 1.03
CA LYS A 63 -10.96 3.81 2.37
C LYS A 63 -10.14 3.02 3.37
N ASN A 64 -9.11 2.31 2.90
CA ASN A 64 -8.43 1.28 3.68
C ASN A 64 -6.93 1.54 3.83
N VAL A 65 -6.51 2.81 3.80
CA VAL A 65 -5.12 3.20 4.12
C VAL A 65 -4.73 2.62 5.49
N GLY A 66 -3.56 1.97 5.54
CA GLY A 66 -3.04 1.29 6.72
C GLY A 66 -3.56 -0.14 6.94
N LYS A 67 -4.47 -0.65 6.10
CA LYS A 67 -4.92 -2.05 6.12
C LYS A 67 -4.14 -2.90 5.13
N TYR A 68 -4.06 -4.20 5.38
CA TYR A 68 -3.46 -5.13 4.43
C TYR A 68 -4.46 -5.54 3.33
N PRO A 69 -3.99 -5.80 2.10
CA PRO A 69 -4.82 -6.28 1.00
C PRO A 69 -5.67 -7.52 1.33
N HIS A 70 -5.15 -8.48 2.11
CA HIS A 70 -5.94 -9.64 2.55
C HIS A 70 -7.06 -9.28 3.55
N ASP A 71 -6.83 -8.34 4.47
CA ASP A 71 -7.84 -7.91 5.46
C ASP A 71 -9.09 -7.35 4.79
N ILE A 72 -8.91 -6.69 3.66
CA ILE A 72 -9.97 -6.03 2.90
C ILE A 72 -10.46 -6.89 1.72
N LYS A 73 -9.93 -8.11 1.58
CA LYS A 73 -10.25 -9.02 0.47
C LYS A 73 -10.07 -8.34 -0.89
N PHE A 74 -8.95 -7.63 -1.07
CA PHE A 74 -8.68 -6.78 -2.24
C PHE A 74 -8.86 -7.50 -3.59
N PHE A 75 -8.41 -8.75 -3.70
CA PHE A 75 -8.56 -9.57 -4.91
C PHE A 75 -9.93 -10.27 -5.04
N GLU A 76 -10.79 -10.20 -4.02
CA GLU A 76 -12.19 -10.66 -4.12
C GLU A 76 -13.13 -9.52 -4.54
N ASP A 77 -12.69 -8.26 -4.42
CA ASP A 77 -13.48 -7.11 -4.89
C ASP A 77 -13.63 -7.15 -6.42
N LYS A 78 -14.88 -7.24 -6.87
CA LYS A 78 -15.19 -7.38 -8.31
C LYS A 78 -14.71 -6.19 -9.13
N SER A 79 -14.83 -4.96 -8.59
CA SER A 79 -14.46 -3.73 -9.31
C SER A 79 -12.95 -3.64 -9.54
N ILE A 80 -12.16 -4.14 -8.60
CA ILE A 80 -10.70 -4.22 -8.71
C ILE A 80 -10.29 -5.42 -9.57
N THR A 81 -10.85 -6.60 -9.32
CA THR A 81 -10.42 -7.83 -9.99
C THR A 81 -10.69 -7.79 -11.50
N GLU A 82 -11.80 -7.22 -11.95
CA GLU A 82 -12.05 -7.04 -13.38
C GLU A 82 -11.03 -6.09 -14.03
N ARG A 83 -10.68 -5.00 -13.36
CA ARG A 83 -9.66 -4.05 -13.83
C ARG A 83 -8.28 -4.69 -13.90
N LEU A 84 -7.87 -5.40 -12.84
CA LEU A 84 -6.58 -6.07 -12.78
C LEU A 84 -6.45 -7.18 -13.83
N LYS A 85 -7.51 -7.97 -14.06
CA LYS A 85 -7.52 -8.98 -15.14
C LYS A 85 -7.36 -8.37 -16.51
N LYS A 86 -8.05 -7.26 -16.78
CA LYS A 86 -7.92 -6.53 -18.04
C LYS A 86 -6.52 -5.91 -18.21
N LEU A 87 -5.95 -5.40 -17.12
CA LEU A 87 -4.68 -4.68 -17.10
C LEU A 87 -3.46 -5.61 -17.21
N ALA A 88 -3.39 -6.64 -16.36
CA ALA A 88 -2.26 -7.57 -16.29
C ALA A 88 -2.40 -8.74 -17.27
N GLY A 89 -3.63 -9.01 -17.78
CA GLY A 89 -3.91 -10.07 -18.73
C GLY A 89 -3.41 -11.43 -18.24
N ALA A 90 -2.57 -12.08 -19.05
CA ALA A 90 -2.01 -13.39 -18.73
C ALA A 90 -1.15 -13.42 -17.45
N GLN A 91 -0.71 -12.26 -16.94
CA GLN A 91 0.08 -12.18 -15.70
C GLN A 91 -0.78 -12.18 -14.43
N TYR A 92 -2.10 -11.98 -14.54
CA TYR A 92 -2.98 -11.78 -13.38
C TYR A 92 -2.96 -12.97 -12.41
N ASP A 93 -3.11 -14.20 -12.89
CA ASP A 93 -3.20 -15.38 -12.02
C ASP A 93 -1.89 -15.62 -11.25
N GLU A 94 -0.75 -15.44 -11.92
CA GLU A 94 0.57 -15.54 -11.27
C GLU A 94 0.79 -14.40 -10.27
N MET A 95 0.36 -13.19 -10.60
CA MET A 95 0.43 -12.02 -9.73
C MET A 95 -0.32 -12.28 -8.43
N VAL A 96 -1.59 -12.70 -8.49
CA VAL A 96 -2.41 -12.98 -7.29
C VAL A 96 -1.83 -14.15 -6.50
N LYS A 97 -1.40 -15.23 -7.17
CA LYS A 97 -0.80 -16.40 -6.52
C LYS A 97 0.43 -16.04 -5.68
N ASN A 98 1.26 -15.13 -6.18
CA ASN A 98 2.51 -14.71 -5.56
C ASN A 98 2.36 -13.47 -4.67
N PHE A 99 1.14 -12.95 -4.46
CA PHE A 99 0.89 -11.82 -3.58
C PHE A 99 0.69 -12.32 -2.14
N ASN A 100 1.75 -12.83 -1.50
CA ASN A 100 1.63 -13.53 -0.21
C ASN A 100 2.13 -12.71 0.98
N VAL A 101 3.30 -12.09 0.85
CA VAL A 101 3.87 -11.21 1.88
C VAL A 101 3.52 -9.79 1.47
N GLU A 102 2.52 -9.23 2.14
CA GLU A 102 1.90 -7.96 1.79
C GLU A 102 2.42 -6.80 2.66
N SER A 103 2.32 -5.57 2.15
CA SER A 103 2.43 -4.36 2.96
C SER A 103 1.07 -3.67 3.09
N PRO A 104 0.84 -2.91 4.18
CA PRO A 104 -0.35 -2.08 4.30
C PRO A 104 -0.47 -1.07 3.16
N ILE A 105 -1.70 -0.71 2.81
CA ILE A 105 -1.96 0.36 1.84
C ILE A 105 -1.35 1.66 2.37
N SER A 106 -0.47 2.26 1.58
CA SER A 106 0.11 3.57 1.83
C SER A 106 -0.41 4.58 0.82
N SER A 107 -0.42 5.85 1.19
CA SER A 107 -0.87 6.92 0.30
C SER A 107 0.02 8.15 0.39
N GLU A 108 0.15 8.85 -0.73
CA GLU A 108 0.79 10.16 -0.80
C GLU A 108 0.25 10.92 -2.02
N ASN A 109 -0.11 12.19 -1.86
CA ASN A 109 -0.61 13.04 -2.95
C ASN A 109 -1.77 12.40 -3.74
N GLU A 110 -2.67 11.70 -3.06
CA GLU A 110 -3.83 10.98 -3.64
C GLU A 110 -3.45 9.81 -4.58
N ILE A 111 -2.18 9.39 -4.53
CA ILE A 111 -1.69 8.15 -5.10
C ILE A 111 -1.53 7.14 -3.97
N TYR A 112 -2.10 5.97 -4.17
CA TYR A 112 -2.12 4.87 -3.23
C TYR A 112 -1.20 3.78 -3.74
N LYS A 113 -0.52 3.10 -2.83
CA LYS A 113 0.36 1.97 -3.12
C LYS A 113 0.05 0.83 -2.17
N LEU A 114 -0.03 -0.36 -2.74
CA LEU A 114 0.02 -1.61 -2.01
C LEU A 114 1.01 -2.54 -2.70
N THR A 115 1.68 -3.38 -1.92
CA THR A 115 2.69 -4.29 -2.42
C THR A 115 2.47 -5.69 -1.86
N GLY A 116 2.90 -6.67 -2.63
CA GLY A 116 2.89 -8.06 -2.26
C GLY A 116 4.02 -8.79 -2.96
N CYS A 117 4.62 -9.77 -2.29
CA CYS A 117 5.69 -10.57 -2.88
C CYS A 117 5.55 -12.04 -2.51
N LYS A 118 6.23 -12.88 -3.31
CA LYS A 118 6.17 -14.33 -3.15
C LYS A 118 6.78 -14.73 -1.82
N GLN A 119 6.06 -15.56 -1.08
CA GLN A 119 6.50 -16.00 0.23
C GLN A 119 7.88 -16.67 0.16
N HIS A 120 8.79 -16.27 1.06
CA HIS A 120 10.19 -16.72 1.12
C HIS A 120 11.06 -16.37 -0.10
N ASP A 121 10.55 -15.62 -1.08
CA ASP A 121 11.23 -15.33 -2.35
C ASP A 121 10.83 -13.94 -2.90
N CYS A 122 10.78 -12.95 -2.02
CA CYS A 122 10.40 -11.59 -2.41
C CYS A 122 11.31 -10.96 -3.48
N PRO A 123 12.64 -11.20 -3.50
CA PRO A 123 13.48 -10.76 -4.60
C PRO A 123 13.18 -11.46 -5.94
N GLY A 124 12.64 -12.68 -5.89
CA GLY A 124 12.31 -13.46 -7.09
C GLY A 124 10.99 -13.03 -7.75
N TYR A 125 10.02 -12.58 -6.95
CA TYR A 125 8.74 -12.08 -7.44
C TYR A 125 8.11 -11.07 -6.48
N ALA A 126 7.95 -9.82 -6.94
CA ALA A 126 7.27 -8.76 -6.22
C ALA A 126 6.30 -8.01 -7.13
N THR A 127 5.18 -7.56 -6.57
CA THR A 127 4.17 -6.76 -7.25
C THR A 127 3.93 -5.48 -6.46
N SER A 128 3.92 -4.34 -7.16
CA SER A 128 3.43 -3.06 -6.65
C SER A 128 2.21 -2.63 -7.45
N ILE A 129 1.12 -2.32 -6.77
CA ILE A 129 -0.10 -1.80 -7.40
C ILE A 129 -0.24 -0.35 -6.95
N PHE A 130 -0.43 0.53 -7.92
CA PHE A 130 -0.61 1.96 -7.72
C PHE A 130 -1.98 2.39 -8.19
N TYR A 131 -2.67 3.19 -7.39
CA TYR A 131 -3.96 3.77 -7.74
C TYR A 131 -3.91 5.28 -7.60
N ASP A 132 -4.17 5.99 -8.68
CA ASP A 132 -4.36 7.44 -8.69
C ASP A 132 -5.86 7.73 -8.57
N ALA A 133 -6.27 8.25 -7.40
CA ALA A 133 -7.67 8.51 -7.12
C ALA A 133 -8.24 9.70 -7.90
N LYS A 134 -7.40 10.65 -8.36
CA LYS A 134 -7.87 11.82 -9.14
C LYS A 134 -8.31 11.42 -10.53
N ASN A 135 -7.52 10.55 -11.15
CA ASN A 135 -7.71 10.16 -12.53
C ASN A 135 -8.41 8.79 -12.68
N ASP A 136 -8.72 8.15 -11.55
CA ASP A 136 -9.19 6.76 -11.48
C ASP A 136 -8.31 5.86 -12.36
N ASN A 137 -7.01 5.85 -12.10
CA ASN A 137 -6.02 5.16 -12.93
C ASN A 137 -5.28 4.12 -12.10
N LEU A 138 -5.30 2.86 -12.53
CA LEU A 138 -4.60 1.75 -11.90
C LEU A 138 -3.35 1.40 -12.69
N ASN A 139 -2.23 1.22 -12.00
CA ASN A 139 -0.98 0.72 -12.58
C ASN A 139 -0.49 -0.47 -11.76
N VAL A 140 0.15 -1.43 -12.42
CA VAL A 140 0.75 -2.61 -11.80
C VAL A 140 2.19 -2.71 -12.27
N SER A 141 3.11 -2.89 -11.34
CA SER A 141 4.51 -3.19 -11.61
C SER A 141 4.83 -4.55 -11.04
N ILE A 142 5.29 -5.48 -11.89
CA ILE A 142 5.71 -6.82 -11.51
C ILE A 142 7.22 -6.91 -11.73
N ASP A 143 7.96 -7.11 -10.65
CA ASP A 143 9.38 -7.45 -10.67
C ASP A 143 9.52 -8.96 -10.61
N LYS A 144 10.14 -9.56 -11.64
CA LYS A 144 10.57 -10.96 -11.63
C LYS A 144 12.07 -11.04 -11.75
N ASN A 145 12.75 -11.41 -10.66
CA ASN A 145 14.21 -11.56 -10.61
C ASN A 145 14.96 -10.30 -11.11
N GLY A 146 14.51 -9.11 -10.72
CA GLY A 146 15.06 -7.82 -11.13
C GLY A 146 14.59 -7.32 -12.50
N LYS A 147 13.69 -8.05 -13.18
CA LYS A 147 13.08 -7.60 -14.44
C LYS A 147 11.69 -7.04 -14.16
N VAL A 148 11.59 -5.73 -14.24
CA VAL A 148 10.34 -5.00 -14.01
C VAL A 148 9.51 -4.94 -15.29
N THR A 149 8.25 -5.35 -15.19
CA THR A 149 7.22 -5.17 -16.22
C THR A 149 6.12 -4.27 -15.66
N GLU A 150 5.78 -3.20 -16.38
CA GLU A 150 4.78 -2.22 -15.96
C GLU A 150 3.55 -2.28 -16.85
N PHE A 151 2.38 -2.26 -16.22
CA PHE A 151 1.07 -2.22 -16.85
C PHE A 151 0.37 -0.94 -16.40
N ALA A 152 -0.11 -0.15 -17.36
CA ALA A 152 -0.82 1.10 -17.10
C ALA A 152 -2.23 1.04 -17.71
N GLU A 153 -3.24 1.40 -16.93
CA GLU A 153 -4.63 1.35 -17.39
C GLU A 153 -4.99 2.53 -18.30
N LYS A 154 -4.82 3.76 -17.81
CA LYS A 154 -5.10 5.00 -18.57
C LYS A 154 -3.83 5.80 -18.89
N GLY A 155 -2.71 5.43 -18.30
CA GLY A 155 -1.42 6.11 -18.43
C GLY A 155 -0.50 5.81 -17.25
N LYS A 156 0.79 6.16 -17.37
CA LYS A 156 1.74 5.98 -16.27
C LYS A 156 1.44 6.94 -15.12
N ILE A 157 1.42 6.42 -13.90
CA ILE A 157 1.29 7.23 -12.68
C ILE A 157 2.67 7.74 -12.27
N ALA A 158 2.79 9.05 -12.04
CA ALA A 158 4.01 9.66 -11.52
C ALA A 158 4.06 9.47 -9.99
N VAL A 159 4.88 8.53 -9.53
CA VAL A 159 5.02 8.19 -8.10
C VAL A 159 6.21 8.94 -7.50
N SER A 160 6.04 9.53 -6.31
CA SER A 160 7.15 10.15 -5.56
C SER A 160 8.14 9.11 -5.03
N GLU A 161 9.41 9.51 -4.82
CA GLU A 161 10.43 8.59 -4.29
C GLU A 161 10.08 8.06 -2.88
N SER A 162 9.43 8.89 -2.07
CA SER A 162 8.92 8.50 -0.75
C SER A 162 7.86 7.40 -0.84
N LEU A 163 6.91 7.50 -1.78
CA LEU A 163 5.89 6.47 -1.95
C LEU A 163 6.48 5.20 -2.58
N LYS A 164 7.48 5.32 -3.46
CA LYS A 164 8.22 4.15 -3.99
C LYS A 164 8.95 3.37 -2.90
N ALA A 165 9.44 4.04 -1.86
CA ALA A 165 10.19 3.42 -0.77
C ALA A 165 9.32 2.80 0.35
N LYS A 166 8.03 3.14 0.43
CA LYS A 166 7.06 2.59 1.41
C LYS A 166 6.62 1.18 1.06
#